data_AF-A0A9P2EFT1-F1
#
_entry.id   AF-A0A9P2EFT1-F1
#
_cell.length_a   1.000
_cell.length_b   1.000
_cell.length_c   1.000
_cell.angle_alpha   90.00
_cell.angle_beta   90.00
_cell.angle_gamma   90.00
#
_symmetry.space_group_name_H-M   'P 1'
#
loop_
_entity.id
_entity.type
_entity.pdbx_description
1 polymer ?
#
loop_
_entity_poly.entity_id
_entity_poly.type
_entity_poly.pdbx_seq_one_letter_code
_entity_poly.pdbx_strand_id
1 'polypeptide(L)' 'TELVNKQKMLAANLLIETTSTPIELIIEKVGFSNKTYFYSLYKKTFNLLPNEVRNKK' A
#
# COMPACT_ATOMS: atom_id res chain seq x y z
N THR A 1 -6.02 8.95 -14.54
CA THR A 1 -6.11 8.60 -13.10
C THR A 1 -5.13 7.52 -12.65
N GLU A 2 -4.56 6.72 -13.55
CA GLU A 2 -3.67 5.59 -13.21
C GLU A 2 -2.29 6.01 -12.68
N LEU A 3 -1.74 7.12 -13.17
CA LEU A 3 -0.41 7.60 -12.78
C LEU A 3 -0.35 7.98 -11.29
N VAL A 4 -1.40 8.64 -10.80
CA VAL A 4 -1.53 9.05 -9.39
C VAL A 4 -1.64 7.83 -8.48
N ASN A 5 -2.41 6.82 -8.88
CA ASN A 5 -2.55 5.58 -8.13
C ASN A 5 -1.21 4.84 -8.01
N LYS A 6 -0.41 4.81 -9.07
CA LYS A 6 0.92 4.19 -9.05
C LYS A 6 1.89 4.93 -8.11
N GLN A 7 1.87 6.26 -8.10
CA GLN A 7 2.66 7.06 -7.14
C GLN A 7 2.25 6.80 -5.69
N LYS A 8 0.93 6.77 -5.42
CA LYS A 8 0.41 6.44 -4.10
C LYS A 8 0.78 5.02 -3.65
N MET A 9 0.75 4.04 -4.57
CA MET A 9 1.20 2.67 -4.31
C MET A 9 2.66 2.61 -3.89
N LEU A 10 3.55 3.31 -4.60
CA LEU A 10 4.97 3.38 -4.26
C LEU A 10 5.20 4.02 -2.89
N ALA A 11 4.51 5.13 -2.61
CA ALA A 11 4.56 5.78 -1.30
C ALA A 11 4.06 4.85 -0.18
N ALA A 12 2.95 4.13 -0.41
CA ALA A 12 2.42 3.16 0.54
C ALA A 12 3.42 2.04 0.80
N ASN A 13 4.02 1.48 -0.26
CA ASN A 13 5.01 0.42 -0.16
C ASN A 13 6.21 0.88 0.69
N LEU A 14 6.75 2.06 0.41
CA LEU A 14 7.86 2.63 1.17
C LEU A 14 7.49 2.81 2.65
N LEU A 15 6.29 3.31 2.95
CA LEU A 15 5.80 3.44 4.32
C LEU A 15 5.69 2.08 5.02
N ILE A 16 5.21 1.04 4.34
CA ILE A 16 5.08 -0.31 4.88
C ILE A 16 6.45 -0.90 5.21
N GLU A 17 7.46 -0.67 4.38
CA GLU A 17 8.82 -1.18 4.58
C GLU A 17 9.60 -0.39 5.65
N THR A 18 9.36 0.92 5.75
CA THR A 18 10.12 1.81 6.64
C THR A 18 9.47 1.98 8.00
N THR A 19 8.15 1.87 8.12
CA THR A 19 7.41 2.16 9.35
C THR A 19 6.71 0.92 9.90
N SER A 20 6.48 0.93 11.22
CA SER A 20 5.65 -0.08 11.89
C SER A 20 4.19 0.34 12.01
N THR A 21 3.74 1.34 11.25
CA THR A 21 2.36 1.84 11.27
C THR A 21 1.40 0.79 10.68
N PRO A 22 0.20 0.59 11.24
CA PRO A 22 -0.77 -0.34 10.67
C PRO A 22 -1.15 0.04 9.23
N ILE A 23 -1.33 -0.98 8.38
CA ILE A 23 -1.62 -0.81 6.95
C ILE A 23 -2.84 0.08 6.73
N GLU A 24 -3.84 -0.03 7.59
CA GLU A 24 -5.07 0.77 7.54
C GLU A 24 -4.80 2.28 7.61
N LEU A 25 -3.92 2.73 8.51
CA LEU A 25 -3.50 4.13 8.58
C LEU A 25 -2.66 4.55 7.38
N ILE A 26 -1.84 3.64 6.83
CA ILE A 26 -1.05 3.92 5.64
C ILE A 26 -1.97 4.17 4.43
N ILE A 27 -3.02 3.35 4.28
CA ILE A 27 -4.04 3.46 3.22
C ILE A 27 -4.74 4.82 3.29
N GLU A 28 -5.17 5.24 4.48
CA GLU A 28 -5.77 6.57 4.67
C GLU A 28 -4.76 7.68 4.36
N LYS A 29 -3.51 7.54 4.83
CA LYS A 29 -2.44 8.52 4.65
C LYS A 29 -2.03 8.71 3.19
N VAL A 30 -2.04 7.65 2.38
CA VAL A 30 -1.78 7.75 0.93
C VAL A 30 -3.01 8.18 0.12
N GLY A 31 -4.14 8.42 0.79
CA GLY A 31 -5.34 8.97 0.18
C GLY A 31 -6.15 7.94 -0.60
N PHE A 32 -6.26 6.72 -0.07
CA PHE A 32 -7.24 5.73 -0.50
C PHE A 32 -8.38 5.65 0.52
N SER A 33 -9.59 5.95 0.08
CA SER A 33 -10.79 5.80 0.93
C SER A 33 -11.25 4.34 1.01
N ASN A 34 -10.95 3.53 0.00
CA ASN A 34 -11.40 2.14 -0.08
C ASN A 34 -10.22 1.18 0.11
N LYS A 35 -10.19 0.52 1.27
CA LYS A 35 -9.17 -0.47 1.66
C LYS A 35 -9.17 -1.67 0.72
N THR A 36 -10.35 -2.18 0.35
CA THR A 36 -10.50 -3.33 -0.57
C THR A 36 -9.92 -3.02 -1.94
N TYR A 37 -10.16 -1.81 -2.45
CA TYR A 37 -9.57 -1.36 -3.70
C TYR A 37 -8.04 -1.26 -3.59
N PHE A 38 -7.53 -0.70 -2.48
CA PHE A 38 -6.10 -0.63 -2.22
C PHE A 38 -5.47 -2.03 -2.24
N TYR A 39 -6.00 -3.00 -1.49
CA TYR A 39 -5.42 -4.35 -1.44
C TYR A 39 -5.42 -5.03 -2.81
N SER A 40 -6.50 -4.88 -3.58
CA SER A 40 -6.59 -5.44 -4.93
C SER A 40 -5.57 -4.81 -5.88
N LEU A 41 -5.44 -3.49 -5.85
CA LEU A 41 -4.49 -2.76 -6.68
C LEU A 41 -3.04 -3.03 -6.26
N TYR A 42 -2.76 -3.07 -4.96
CA TYR A 42 -1.44 -3.35 -4.41
C TYR A 42 -1.00 -4.77 -4.78
N LYS A 43 -1.88 -5.76 -4.59
CA LYS A 43 -1.64 -7.15 -5.03
C LYS A 43 -1.42 -7.23 -6.54
N LYS A 44 -2.17 -6.47 -7.35
CA LYS A 44 -1.95 -6.42 -8.80
C LYS A 44 -0.62 -5.76 -9.20
N THR A 45 -0.14 -4.82 -8.40
CA THR A 45 1.06 -4.01 -8.70
C THR A 45 2.34 -4.70 -8.23
N PHE A 46 2.34 -5.26 -7.02
CA PHE A 46 3.51 -5.86 -6.38
C PHE A 46 3.45 -7.38 -6.30
N ASN A 47 2.34 -7.99 -6.71
CA ASN A 47 2.09 -9.43 -6.59
C ASN A 47 2.21 -9.97 -5.15
N LEU A 48 2.17 -9.08 -4.17
CA LEU A 48 2.38 -9.33 -2.74
C LEU A 48 1.33 -8.57 -1.93
N LEU A 49 1.09 -9.01 -0.69
CA LEU A 49 0.26 -8.28 0.25
C LEU A 49 1.11 -7.33 1.10
N PRO A 50 0.57 -6.18 1.54
CA PRO A 50 1.25 -5.24 2.43
C PRO A 50 1.81 -5.92 3.70
N ASN A 51 1.04 -6.86 4.25
CA ASN A 51 1.43 -7.62 5.42
C ASN A 51 2.61 -8.56 5.16
N GLU A 52 2.69 -9.12 3.95
CA GLU A 52 3.80 -9.99 3.56
C GLU A 52 5.07 -9.19 3.32
N VAL A 53 4.98 -8.02 2.68
CA VAL A 53 6.12 -7.11 2.52
C VAL A 53 6.70 -6.73 3.87
N ARG A 54 5.84 -6.48 4.86
CA ARG A 54 6.26 -6.17 6.22
C ARG A 54 6.88 -7.36 6.96
N ASN A 55 6.38 -8.57 6.73
CA ASN A 55 6.86 -9.79 7.38
C ASN A 55 8.11 -10.39 6.71
N LYS A 56 8.47 -9.92 5.51
CA LYS A 56 9.68 -10.33 4.77
C LYS A 56 10.96 -9.66 5.25
N LYS A 57 10.88 -8.85 6.31
CA LYS A 57 11.97 -8.04 6.86
C LYS A 57 12.68 -8.74 8.00
#